data_AF-A0A5E6WQD8-F1
#
_entry.id   AF-A0A5E6WQD8-F1
#
_cell.length_a   1.000
_cell.length_b   1.000
_cell.length_c   1.000
_cell.angle_alpha   90.00
_cell.angle_beta   90.00
_cell.angle_gamma   90.00
#
_symmetry.space_group_name_H-M   'P 1'
#
loop_
_entity.id
_entity.type
_entity.pdbx_description
1 polymer ?
#
loop_
_entity_poly.entity_id
_entity_poly.type
_entity_poly.pdbx_seq_one_letter_code
_entity_poly.pdbx_strand_id
1 'polypeptide(L)'
;MHPLLSKTTIALVVSALAQGVAHAALYAVDPGPYLPATGAFAAWYQDSHGRTLDLCLSKAVSSRVPSAPGAPSYMCVLNPTPGVFDDTQPIVFPSNFPDESFWFTGDGAIVDAARGIDLTYVSAIEAAFAAEDPVEGDQVSFGRIRIRVDVPTAGVYTVTHPYGVDIFDVPAGGDRAINMTRDIGIGSPKTYDGALKSDIGPFLRSVNGPYTETNPVTGSAEQFVGDPNLQEAFTGSPFNTNYIRIEGPNGLDLRTTVMGISGKLSTVVRPTPMIAERSTYSRKAGSSAPVAQQDVFVMAPPPPATVTLDSNTPVLNLTEADTTGHWYAQSSTNPTLPSSLVVTADNHLAIPSSTPTSLSMPLTDLVVISRAEYSLNSGQITVVASTSDETSPPVLTVTSGTGVAIGALSGNGAEKTLSTGISPIPPAKVRVTSSNGGTDTEEVVIVQ
;
A
#
# COMPACT_ATOMS: atom_id res chain seq x y z
N MET A 1 55.03 -7.17 -30.02
CA MET A 1 54.90 -6.02 -29.09
C MET A 1 53.49 -5.48 -29.25
N HIS A 2 52.58 -5.96 -28.41
CA HIS A 2 51.14 -5.65 -28.47
C HIS A 2 50.83 -4.41 -27.61
N PRO A 3 49.99 -3.48 -28.08
CA PRO A 3 49.54 -2.36 -27.27
C PRO A 3 48.46 -2.82 -26.28
N LEU A 4 48.59 -2.35 -25.05
CA LEU A 4 47.71 -2.62 -23.91
C LEU A 4 46.32 -2.00 -24.12
N LEU A 5 45.30 -2.82 -23.88
CA LEU A 5 43.90 -2.42 -23.87
C LEU A 5 43.57 -1.45 -22.73
N SER A 6 42.79 -0.43 -23.10
CA SER A 6 42.08 0.50 -22.23
C SER A 6 41.20 -0.23 -21.21
N LYS A 7 41.34 0.11 -19.92
CA LYS A 7 40.41 -0.30 -18.86
C LYS A 7 39.34 0.77 -18.71
N THR A 8 38.21 0.59 -19.37
CA THR A 8 36.96 1.28 -19.06
C THR A 8 36.36 0.63 -17.83
N THR A 9 36.48 1.28 -16.68
CA THR A 9 35.75 0.91 -15.46
C THR A 9 34.31 1.37 -15.63
N ILE A 10 33.41 0.44 -15.96
CA ILE A 10 31.97 0.65 -15.82
C ILE A 10 31.69 0.64 -14.32
N ALA A 11 31.55 1.81 -13.72
CA ALA A 11 30.98 1.96 -12.39
C ALA A 11 29.47 1.71 -12.51
N LEU A 12 29.04 0.50 -12.13
CA LEU A 12 27.62 0.20 -11.95
C LEU A 12 27.17 0.92 -10.68
N VAL A 13 26.72 2.17 -10.82
CA VAL A 13 26.03 2.88 -9.75
C VAL A 13 24.65 2.22 -9.65
N VAL A 14 24.50 1.34 -8.66
CA VAL A 14 23.18 0.94 -8.18
C VAL A 14 22.65 2.15 -7.43
N SER A 15 22.00 3.06 -8.15
CA SER A 15 21.12 4.03 -7.54
C SER A 15 20.06 3.19 -6.84
N ALA A 16 20.08 3.17 -5.51
CA ALA A 16 18.93 2.76 -4.73
C ALA A 16 17.84 3.80 -5.04
N LEU A 17 17.12 3.58 -6.15
CA LEU A 17 15.77 4.07 -6.27
C LEU A 17 15.11 3.65 -4.97
N ALA A 18 14.70 4.62 -4.15
CA ALA A 18 13.58 4.40 -3.26
C ALA A 18 12.41 4.03 -4.18
N GLN A 19 12.39 2.76 -4.58
CA GLN A 19 11.22 2.12 -5.13
C GLN A 19 10.21 2.30 -4.00
N GLY A 20 9.24 3.20 -4.21
CA GLY A 20 8.00 3.12 -3.48
C GLY A 20 7.53 1.70 -3.70
N VAL A 21 7.76 0.85 -2.69
CA VAL A 21 7.12 -0.46 -2.64
C VAL A 21 5.65 -0.16 -2.88
N ALA A 22 5.06 -0.77 -3.91
CA ALA A 22 3.62 -0.72 -4.10
C ALA A 22 3.03 -1.14 -2.75
N HIS A 23 2.51 -0.16 -1.99
CA HIS A 23 2.08 -0.44 -0.64
C HIS A 23 0.80 -1.25 -0.80
N ALA A 24 0.86 -2.50 -0.35
CA ALA A 24 -0.33 -3.21 0.03
C ALA A 24 -1.08 -2.31 1.01
N ALA A 25 -2.19 -1.71 0.59
CA ALA A 25 -2.73 -0.56 1.31
C ALA A 25 -4.26 -0.59 1.42
N LEU A 26 -4.70 -0.38 2.64
CA LEU A 26 -6.02 0.21 2.91
C LEU A 26 -6.01 1.70 2.53
N TYR A 27 -7.19 2.24 2.24
CA TYR A 27 -7.37 3.62 1.83
C TYR A 27 -8.02 4.50 2.91
N ALA A 28 -9.06 3.99 3.55
CA ALA A 28 -9.81 4.74 4.55
C ALA A 28 -10.41 3.84 5.62
N VAL A 29 -10.74 4.44 6.76
CA VAL A 29 -11.42 3.81 7.89
C VAL A 29 -12.60 4.68 8.31
N ASP A 30 -13.59 4.07 8.96
CA ASP A 30 -14.67 4.79 9.63
C ASP A 30 -14.14 5.90 10.55
N PRO A 31 -14.45 7.18 10.29
CA PRO A 31 -14.02 8.29 11.14
C PRO A 31 -14.82 8.40 12.46
N GLY A 32 -15.81 7.52 12.66
CA GLY A 32 -16.72 7.55 13.79
C GLY A 32 -17.90 8.49 13.60
N PRO A 33 -18.75 8.67 14.64
CA PRO A 33 -18.59 8.15 16.00
C PRO A 33 -18.70 6.62 16.09
N TYR A 34 -17.87 6.02 16.95
CA TYR A 34 -17.86 4.57 17.16
C TYR A 34 -19.00 4.13 18.08
N LEU A 35 -19.80 3.17 17.62
CA LEU A 35 -21.07 2.81 18.27
C LEU A 35 -20.94 1.49 19.05
N PRO A 36 -21.71 1.29 20.14
CA PRO A 36 -21.74 0.02 20.86
C PRO A 36 -22.13 -1.19 19.99
N ALA A 37 -22.89 -0.98 18.91
CA ALA A 37 -23.28 -2.03 17.97
C ALA A 37 -22.07 -2.69 17.28
N THR A 38 -20.94 -2.00 17.17
CA THR A 38 -19.67 -2.50 16.65
C THR A 38 -18.64 -2.69 17.75
N GLY A 39 -19.04 -2.79 19.02
CA GLY A 39 -18.09 -2.87 20.14
C GLY A 39 -17.28 -1.59 20.36
N ALA A 40 -17.78 -0.45 19.86
CA ALA A 40 -17.05 0.81 19.75
C ALA A 40 -15.78 0.75 18.88
N PHE A 41 -15.67 -0.25 18.00
CA PHE A 41 -14.70 -0.29 16.90
C PHE A 41 -15.18 0.51 15.67
N ALA A 42 -14.24 0.84 14.77
CA ALA A 42 -14.56 1.34 13.43
C ALA A 42 -15.57 0.41 12.72
N ALA A 43 -16.63 0.97 12.15
CA ALA A 43 -17.63 0.13 11.49
C ALA A 43 -17.08 -0.54 10.24
N TRP A 44 -16.14 0.08 9.52
CA TRP A 44 -15.62 -0.42 8.25
C TRP A 44 -14.18 0.04 7.96
N TYR A 45 -13.51 -0.69 7.06
CA TYR A 45 -12.31 -0.28 6.34
C TYR A 45 -12.54 -0.36 4.83
N GLN A 46 -11.98 0.61 4.10
CA GLN A 46 -11.99 0.67 2.63
C GLN A 46 -10.57 0.41 2.11
N ASP A 47 -10.43 -0.45 1.10
CA ASP A 47 -9.16 -0.68 0.42
C ASP A 47 -8.90 0.29 -0.75
N SER A 48 -7.67 0.27 -1.28
CA SER A 48 -7.27 1.08 -2.44
C SER A 48 -7.96 0.68 -3.76
N HIS A 49 -8.63 -0.48 -3.81
CA HIS A 49 -9.48 -0.91 -4.93
C HIS A 49 -10.97 -0.53 -4.75
N GLY A 50 -11.29 0.21 -3.69
CA GLY A 50 -12.60 0.77 -3.40
C GLY A 50 -13.54 -0.17 -2.66
N ARG A 51 -13.14 -1.41 -2.35
CA ARG A 51 -13.97 -2.34 -1.57
C ARG A 51 -13.99 -1.88 -0.12
N THR A 52 -15.17 -1.88 0.45
CA THR A 52 -15.38 -1.51 1.85
C THR A 52 -15.91 -2.73 2.59
N LEU A 53 -15.25 -3.12 3.69
CA LEU A 53 -15.65 -4.25 4.52
C LEU A 53 -16.09 -3.76 5.89
N ASP A 54 -17.24 -4.24 6.35
CA ASP A 54 -17.74 -3.99 7.71
C ASP A 54 -17.00 -4.89 8.71
N LEU A 55 -16.94 -4.46 9.98
CA LEU A 55 -16.56 -5.36 11.07
C LEU A 55 -17.53 -6.53 11.07
N CYS A 56 -17.03 -7.74 10.80
CA CYS A 56 -17.87 -8.88 10.48
C CYS A 56 -18.47 -9.48 11.76
N LEU A 57 -19.64 -8.98 12.14
CA LEU A 57 -20.45 -9.47 13.28
C LEU A 57 -21.71 -10.21 12.83
N SER A 58 -21.75 -10.68 11.58
CA SER A 58 -22.90 -11.40 11.04
C SER A 58 -22.95 -12.85 11.50
N LYS A 59 -24.15 -13.33 11.84
CA LYS A 59 -24.43 -14.74 12.08
C LYS A 59 -24.92 -15.49 10.84
N ALA A 60 -24.80 -14.89 9.65
CA ALA A 60 -25.07 -15.60 8.40
C ALA A 60 -24.16 -16.83 8.29
N VAL A 61 -24.72 -17.95 7.83
CA VAL A 61 -24.00 -19.21 7.66
C VAL A 61 -23.85 -19.53 6.19
N SER A 62 -22.79 -20.25 5.85
CA SER A 62 -22.57 -20.76 4.50
C SER A 62 -23.68 -21.72 4.10
N SER A 63 -24.37 -21.42 2.99
CA SER A 63 -25.27 -22.38 2.33
C SER A 63 -24.54 -23.49 1.56
N ARG A 64 -23.20 -23.41 1.42
CA ARG A 64 -22.34 -24.41 0.76
C ARG A 64 -21.79 -25.43 1.76
N VAL A 65 -21.50 -25.00 2.98
CA VAL A 65 -20.91 -25.86 4.03
C VAL A 65 -21.92 -26.05 5.16
N PRO A 66 -22.38 -27.27 5.42
CA PRO A 66 -23.32 -27.52 6.50
C PRO A 66 -22.66 -27.23 7.85
N SER A 67 -23.40 -26.57 8.74
CA SER A 67 -22.98 -26.38 10.13
C SER A 67 -22.90 -27.72 10.86
N ALA A 68 -21.93 -27.84 11.78
CA ALA A 68 -21.84 -28.97 12.71
C ALA A 68 -22.32 -28.56 14.11
N PRO A 69 -22.76 -29.51 14.97
CA PRO A 69 -23.12 -29.20 16.35
C PRO A 69 -21.95 -28.51 17.08
N GLY A 70 -22.18 -27.30 17.59
CA GLY A 70 -21.16 -26.49 18.27
C GLY A 70 -20.10 -25.87 17.35
N ALA A 71 -20.26 -25.96 16.03
CA ALA A 71 -19.40 -25.30 15.05
C ALA A 71 -20.26 -24.82 13.86
N PRO A 72 -20.98 -23.70 14.02
CA PRO A 72 -21.72 -23.10 12.92
C PRO A 72 -20.77 -22.68 11.79
N SER A 73 -21.22 -22.86 10.55
CA SER A 73 -20.46 -22.47 9.35
C SER A 73 -20.60 -20.98 9.06
N TYR A 74 -20.30 -20.12 10.05
CA TYR A 74 -20.45 -18.68 9.93
C TYR A 74 -19.63 -18.10 8.76
N MET A 75 -20.18 -17.08 8.10
CA MET A 75 -19.46 -16.31 7.08
C MET A 75 -18.47 -15.31 7.70
N CYS A 76 -18.67 -14.97 8.97
CA CYS A 76 -17.74 -14.21 9.81
C CYS A 76 -16.99 -15.16 10.76
N VAL A 77 -15.76 -14.82 11.14
CA VAL A 77 -15.02 -15.54 12.19
C VAL A 77 -15.55 -15.10 13.55
N LEU A 78 -16.46 -15.89 14.13
CA LEU A 78 -17.13 -15.64 15.42
C LEU A 78 -16.85 -16.79 16.39
N ASN A 79 -15.61 -16.89 16.87
CA ASN A 79 -15.18 -18.00 17.72
C ASN A 79 -15.79 -17.85 19.14
N PRO A 80 -16.52 -18.85 19.66
CA PRO A 80 -17.00 -18.83 21.03
C PRO A 80 -15.86 -18.88 22.04
N THR A 81 -15.95 -18.06 23.08
CA THR A 81 -14.96 -17.99 24.17
C THR A 81 -15.68 -18.20 25.50
N PRO A 82 -15.49 -19.34 26.20
CA PRO A 82 -16.24 -19.66 27.41
C PRO A 82 -16.16 -18.56 28.47
N GLY A 83 -17.31 -18.02 28.87
CA GLY A 83 -17.41 -16.93 29.85
C GLY A 83 -17.26 -15.51 29.27
N VAL A 84 -16.92 -15.39 27.97
CA VAL A 84 -16.72 -14.11 27.27
C VAL A 84 -17.72 -13.94 26.12
N PHE A 85 -17.81 -14.92 25.23
CA PHE A 85 -18.68 -14.89 24.06
C PHE A 85 -19.38 -16.23 23.81
N ASP A 86 -20.71 -16.22 23.90
CA ASP A 86 -21.62 -17.29 23.50
C ASP A 86 -22.28 -16.92 22.16
N ASP A 87 -21.91 -17.64 21.11
CA ASP A 87 -22.40 -17.45 19.74
C ASP A 87 -23.87 -17.87 19.57
N THR A 88 -24.49 -18.49 20.56
CA THR A 88 -25.94 -18.78 20.57
C THR A 88 -26.76 -17.58 21.07
N GLN A 89 -26.14 -16.63 21.76
CA GLN A 89 -26.78 -15.43 22.33
C GLN A 89 -26.58 -14.19 21.44
N PRO A 90 -27.43 -13.15 21.53
CA PRO A 90 -27.23 -11.90 20.79
C PRO A 90 -25.84 -11.28 21.04
N ILE A 91 -25.21 -10.74 20.00
CA ILE A 91 -23.95 -10.00 20.12
C ILE A 91 -24.26 -8.63 20.74
N VAL A 92 -23.77 -8.38 21.95
CA VAL A 92 -24.04 -7.16 22.72
C VAL A 92 -22.79 -6.76 23.49
N PHE A 93 -22.21 -5.61 23.15
CA PHE A 93 -21.07 -5.05 23.87
C PHE A 93 -21.51 -4.29 25.15
N PRO A 94 -20.79 -4.41 26.28
CA PRO A 94 -19.60 -5.24 26.53
C PRO A 94 -19.91 -6.66 27.06
N SER A 95 -21.17 -7.06 27.15
CA SER A 95 -21.56 -8.28 27.90
C SER A 95 -21.31 -9.61 27.17
N ASN A 96 -21.78 -9.74 25.92
CA ASN A 96 -21.65 -10.96 25.11
C ASN A 96 -21.11 -10.53 23.74
N PHE A 97 -19.81 -10.29 23.66
CA PHE A 97 -19.14 -9.77 22.48
C PHE A 97 -17.86 -10.57 22.24
N PRO A 98 -17.50 -10.91 20.99
CA PRO A 98 -16.26 -11.63 20.72
C PRO A 98 -15.04 -10.83 21.20
N ASP A 99 -14.11 -11.48 21.88
CA ASP A 99 -12.80 -10.93 22.27
C ASP A 99 -11.92 -10.60 21.06
N GLU A 100 -12.12 -11.32 19.96
CA GLU A 100 -11.55 -11.01 18.63
C GLU A 100 -12.65 -10.96 17.57
N SER A 101 -12.57 -9.98 16.67
CA SER A 101 -13.44 -9.86 15.49
C SER A 101 -12.64 -9.32 14.32
N PHE A 102 -13.16 -9.46 13.10
CA PHE A 102 -12.36 -9.19 11.90
C PHE A 102 -13.15 -8.41 10.86
N TRP A 103 -12.51 -7.42 10.24
CA TRP A 103 -13.02 -6.81 9.01
C TRP A 103 -12.67 -7.66 7.79
N PHE A 104 -11.51 -8.32 7.84
CA PHE A 104 -11.00 -9.19 6.79
C PHE A 104 -10.17 -10.31 7.41
N THR A 105 -10.32 -11.54 6.90
CA THR A 105 -9.35 -12.62 7.11
C THR A 105 -9.05 -13.34 5.80
N GLY A 106 -7.82 -13.83 5.72
CA GLY A 106 -7.37 -14.78 4.73
C GLY A 106 -6.49 -15.83 5.40
N ASP A 107 -6.93 -17.08 5.38
CA ASP A 107 -6.29 -18.23 6.03
C ASP A 107 -5.90 -19.29 4.99
N GLY A 108 -4.61 -19.56 4.85
CA GLY A 108 -4.08 -20.55 3.93
C GLY A 108 -3.12 -21.51 4.60
N ALA A 109 -3.03 -22.72 4.07
CA ALA A 109 -2.15 -23.76 4.58
C ALA A 109 -1.44 -24.54 3.47
N ILE A 110 -0.25 -25.06 3.79
CA ILE A 110 0.46 -26.06 2.98
C ILE A 110 0.94 -27.15 3.93
N VAL A 111 0.40 -28.37 3.77
CA VAL A 111 0.81 -29.54 4.56
C VAL A 111 1.43 -30.58 3.63
N ASP A 112 2.70 -30.89 3.85
CA ASP A 112 3.45 -31.95 3.17
C ASP A 112 4.27 -32.73 4.19
N ALA A 113 3.65 -33.77 4.75
CA ALA A 113 4.29 -34.63 5.75
C ALA A 113 5.53 -35.37 5.21
N ALA A 114 5.60 -35.64 3.91
CA ALA A 114 6.75 -36.33 3.31
C ALA A 114 8.00 -35.44 3.28
N ARG A 115 7.79 -34.13 3.15
CA ARG A 115 8.85 -33.11 3.22
C ARG A 115 8.98 -32.46 4.60
N GLY A 116 8.16 -32.88 5.57
CA GLY A 116 8.16 -32.34 6.93
C GLY A 116 7.71 -30.88 7.02
N ILE A 117 6.77 -30.48 6.17
CA ILE A 117 6.21 -29.11 6.12
C ILE A 117 4.78 -29.10 6.65
N ASP A 118 4.53 -28.21 7.61
CA ASP A 118 3.18 -27.75 8.00
C ASP A 118 3.23 -26.22 8.09
N LEU A 119 2.72 -25.55 7.06
CA LEU A 119 2.66 -24.09 6.95
C LEU A 119 1.24 -23.61 7.21
N THR A 120 1.10 -22.64 8.11
CA THR A 120 -0.09 -21.81 8.28
C THR A 120 0.25 -20.35 7.96
N TYR A 121 -0.56 -19.73 7.11
CA TYR A 121 -0.52 -18.31 6.77
C TYR A 121 -1.84 -17.65 7.16
N VAL A 122 -1.76 -16.55 7.90
CA VAL A 122 -2.92 -15.70 8.21
C VAL A 122 -2.61 -14.28 7.76
N SER A 123 -3.58 -13.67 7.09
CA SER A 123 -3.64 -12.23 6.84
C SER A 123 -4.96 -11.69 7.36
N ALA A 124 -4.96 -10.58 8.10
CA ALA A 124 -6.19 -10.07 8.69
C ALA A 124 -6.17 -8.56 8.92
N ILE A 125 -7.36 -7.95 8.95
CA ILE A 125 -7.61 -6.68 9.63
C ILE A 125 -8.47 -7.02 10.85
N GLU A 126 -7.90 -6.85 12.03
CA GLU A 126 -8.35 -7.47 13.27
C GLU A 126 -8.73 -6.42 14.30
N ALA A 127 -9.87 -6.64 14.96
CA ALA A 127 -10.37 -5.93 16.12
C ALA A 127 -10.14 -6.83 17.34
N ALA A 128 -9.45 -6.30 18.35
CA ALA A 128 -9.19 -7.01 19.59
C ALA A 128 -9.23 -6.04 20.77
N PHE A 129 -9.19 -6.60 21.98
CA PHE A 129 -9.06 -5.82 23.21
C PHE A 129 -7.65 -6.00 23.78
N ALA A 130 -6.99 -4.90 24.18
CA ALA A 130 -5.63 -4.92 24.69
C ALA A 130 -5.45 -5.78 25.97
N ALA A 131 -6.53 -5.93 26.75
CA ALA A 131 -6.59 -6.77 27.94
C ALA A 131 -7.33 -8.11 27.71
N GLU A 132 -7.53 -8.50 26.43
CA GLU A 132 -8.21 -9.73 25.97
C GLU A 132 -9.72 -9.78 26.27
N ASP A 133 -10.21 -9.19 27.36
CA ASP A 133 -11.65 -9.10 27.64
C ASP A 133 -12.32 -7.93 26.90
N PRO A 134 -13.58 -8.08 26.42
CA PRO A 134 -14.38 -7.01 25.80
C PRO A 134 -14.73 -5.85 26.73
N VAL A 135 -13.75 -4.99 26.99
CA VAL A 135 -13.88 -3.83 27.89
C VAL A 135 -13.82 -2.53 27.10
N GLU A 136 -14.74 -1.63 27.45
CA GLU A 136 -14.78 -0.30 26.87
C GLU A 136 -13.51 0.49 27.22
N GLY A 137 -12.80 0.94 26.19
CA GLY A 137 -11.53 1.64 26.36
C GLY A 137 -10.30 0.77 26.10
N ASP A 138 -10.46 -0.53 25.78
CA ASP A 138 -9.35 -1.43 25.44
C ASP A 138 -9.29 -1.77 23.94
N GLN A 139 -10.18 -1.21 23.12
CA GLN A 139 -10.27 -1.49 21.69
C GLN A 139 -8.99 -1.13 20.93
N VAL A 140 -8.39 -2.11 20.26
CA VAL A 140 -7.27 -1.94 19.33
C VAL A 140 -7.61 -2.54 17.98
N SER A 141 -7.04 -1.95 16.91
CA SER A 141 -7.13 -2.51 15.57
C SER A 141 -5.78 -2.53 14.90
N PHE A 142 -5.51 -3.55 14.10
CA PHE A 142 -4.24 -3.68 13.38
C PHE A 142 -4.40 -4.58 12.16
N GLY A 143 -3.46 -4.44 11.21
CA GLY A 143 -3.26 -5.43 10.17
C GLY A 143 -2.28 -6.50 10.67
N ARG A 144 -2.61 -7.76 10.43
CA ARG A 144 -1.81 -8.93 10.85
C ARG A 144 -1.34 -9.71 9.63
N ILE A 145 -0.07 -10.08 9.64
CA ILE A 145 0.46 -11.21 8.89
C ILE A 145 1.08 -12.19 9.89
N ARG A 146 0.70 -13.46 9.80
CA ARG A 146 1.27 -14.52 10.62
C ARG A 146 1.70 -15.68 9.72
N ILE A 147 2.93 -16.13 9.92
CA ILE A 147 3.52 -17.27 9.22
C ILE A 147 4.06 -18.22 10.28
N ARG A 148 3.49 -19.43 10.33
CA ARG A 148 3.97 -20.51 11.19
C ARG A 148 4.31 -21.69 10.31
N VAL A 149 5.51 -22.23 10.46
CA VAL A 149 5.98 -23.35 9.64
C VAL A 149 6.77 -24.33 10.47
N ASP A 150 6.37 -25.60 10.41
CA ASP A 150 7.22 -26.73 10.78
C ASP A 150 8.17 -27.01 9.61
N VAL A 151 9.49 -27.06 9.85
CA VAL A 151 10.47 -27.35 8.79
C VAL A 151 11.45 -28.44 9.20
N PRO A 152 11.94 -29.31 8.28
CA PRO A 152 12.70 -30.50 8.66
C PRO A 152 14.19 -30.24 8.96
N THR A 153 14.75 -29.11 8.49
CA THR A 153 16.19 -28.87 8.49
C THR A 153 16.52 -27.39 8.71
N ALA A 154 17.75 -27.10 9.12
CA ALA A 154 18.27 -25.73 9.12
C ALA A 154 18.48 -25.19 7.69
N GLY A 155 18.41 -23.88 7.53
CA GLY A 155 18.72 -23.16 6.29
C GLY A 155 17.80 -21.98 6.03
N VAL A 156 17.94 -21.38 4.85
CA VAL A 156 17.15 -20.21 4.46
C VAL A 156 15.87 -20.65 3.76
N TYR A 157 14.73 -20.17 4.26
CA TYR A 157 13.41 -20.38 3.69
C TYR A 157 12.82 -19.05 3.21
N THR A 158 12.28 -19.03 2.00
CA THR A 158 11.59 -17.87 1.42
C THR A 158 10.10 -18.19 1.36
N VAL A 159 9.27 -17.38 2.00
CA VAL A 159 7.81 -17.49 1.94
C VAL A 159 7.28 -16.31 1.13
N THR A 160 6.79 -16.61 -0.08
CA THR A 160 6.06 -15.65 -0.92
C THR A 160 4.57 -15.80 -0.64
N HIS A 161 3.91 -14.70 -0.33
CA HIS A 161 2.49 -14.67 0.04
C HIS A 161 1.80 -13.48 -0.63
N PRO A 162 0.46 -13.34 -0.54
CA PRO A 162 -0.27 -12.35 -1.31
C PRO A 162 0.10 -10.88 -1.05
N TYR A 163 0.77 -10.60 0.06
CA TYR A 163 1.15 -9.26 0.48
C TYR A 163 2.67 -9.06 0.58
N GLY A 164 3.48 -9.95 0.01
CA GLY A 164 4.94 -9.77 -0.01
C GLY A 164 5.73 -11.06 0.04
N VAL A 165 6.99 -10.90 0.46
CA VAL A 165 7.97 -11.98 0.59
C VAL A 165 8.69 -11.82 1.92
N ASP A 166 8.65 -12.86 2.74
CA ASP A 166 9.41 -12.95 3.99
C ASP A 166 10.52 -14.02 3.84
N ILE A 167 11.73 -13.70 4.30
CA ILE A 167 12.89 -14.61 4.24
C ILE A 167 13.34 -14.93 5.66
N PHE A 168 13.44 -16.22 5.98
CA PHE A 168 13.79 -16.73 7.30
C PHE A 168 15.08 -17.53 7.25
N ASP A 169 16.06 -17.17 8.09
CA ASP A 169 17.24 -18.00 8.36
C ASP A 169 16.95 -18.89 9.58
N VAL A 170 16.73 -20.18 9.33
CA VAL A 170 16.32 -21.15 10.35
C VAL A 170 17.54 -21.93 10.85
N PRO A 171 17.94 -21.78 12.13
CA PRO A 171 19.16 -22.41 12.64
C PRO A 171 19.02 -23.91 12.91
N ALA A 172 17.80 -24.42 13.09
CA ALA A 172 17.49 -25.82 13.29
C ALA A 172 16.04 -26.10 12.85
N GLY A 173 15.81 -27.28 12.25
CA GLY A 173 14.45 -27.75 11.95
C GLY A 173 13.66 -28.10 13.21
N GLY A 174 12.35 -28.20 13.08
CA GLY A 174 11.41 -28.57 14.13
C GLY A 174 10.05 -27.90 13.98
N ASP A 175 9.19 -28.18 14.96
CA ASP A 175 7.85 -27.63 15.05
C ASP A 175 7.92 -26.11 15.26
N ARG A 176 7.17 -25.37 14.45
CA ARG A 176 7.13 -23.89 14.44
C ARG A 176 8.51 -23.25 14.44
N ALA A 177 9.47 -23.89 13.76
CA ALA A 177 10.81 -23.34 13.56
C ALA A 177 10.77 -21.98 12.83
N ILE A 178 9.73 -21.75 12.03
CA ILE A 178 9.30 -20.40 11.64
C ILE A 178 8.04 -20.06 12.45
N ASN A 179 8.08 -18.96 13.21
CA ASN A 179 6.94 -18.47 13.99
C ASN A 179 6.96 -16.94 14.01
N MET A 180 6.50 -16.34 12.91
CA MET A 180 6.46 -14.89 12.73
C MET A 180 5.02 -14.40 12.88
N THR A 181 4.86 -13.31 13.63
CA THR A 181 3.64 -12.49 13.63
C THR A 181 4.05 -11.05 13.51
N ARG A 182 3.47 -10.35 12.54
CA ARG A 182 3.67 -8.93 12.26
C ARG A 182 2.32 -8.25 12.38
N ASP A 183 2.13 -7.55 13.48
CA ASP A 183 0.96 -6.73 13.75
C ASP A 183 1.34 -5.25 13.58
N ILE A 184 0.70 -4.57 12.63
CA ILE A 184 0.99 -3.17 12.30
C ILE A 184 -0.25 -2.33 12.52
N GLY A 185 -0.09 -1.21 13.22
CA GLY A 185 -1.15 -0.23 13.44
C GLY A 185 -1.75 -0.24 14.84
N ILE A 186 -1.23 -1.06 15.76
CA ILE A 186 -1.61 -1.02 17.18
C ILE A 186 -1.30 0.38 17.73
N GLY A 187 -2.35 1.15 17.94
CA GLY A 187 -2.29 2.51 18.46
C GLY A 187 -2.75 2.61 19.91
N SER A 188 -3.06 3.83 20.33
CA SER A 188 -3.80 4.02 21.58
C SER A 188 -5.20 3.39 21.44
N PRO A 189 -5.87 3.04 22.55
CA PRO A 189 -7.21 2.51 22.43
C PRO A 189 -8.14 3.46 21.66
N LYS A 190 -8.99 2.89 20.82
CA LYS A 190 -9.93 3.60 19.93
C LYS A 190 -9.30 4.50 18.87
N THR A 191 -8.05 4.23 18.48
CA THR A 191 -7.45 4.79 17.27
C THR A 191 -7.38 3.72 16.18
N TYR A 192 -8.06 3.94 15.05
CA TYR A 192 -8.22 2.93 13.99
C TYR A 192 -7.55 3.31 12.65
N ASP A 193 -6.90 4.46 12.58
CA ASP A 193 -6.12 4.86 11.40
C ASP A 193 -4.77 4.12 11.32
N GLY A 194 -4.30 3.54 12.42
CA GLY A 194 -3.05 2.78 12.47
C GLY A 194 -3.02 1.60 11.50
N ALA A 195 -4.14 0.86 11.35
CA ALA A 195 -4.23 -0.27 10.44
C ALA A 195 -4.07 0.13 8.95
N LEU A 196 -4.30 1.41 8.60
CA LEU A 196 -4.07 1.94 7.25
C LEU A 196 -2.58 1.91 6.84
N LYS A 197 -1.68 1.77 7.81
CA LYS A 197 -0.23 1.68 7.59
C LYS A 197 0.29 0.24 7.54
N SER A 198 -0.61 -0.75 7.65
CA SER A 198 -0.24 -2.16 7.59
C SER A 198 0.05 -2.62 6.16
N ASP A 199 0.65 -3.80 6.03
CA ASP A 199 0.93 -4.42 4.73
C ASP A 199 -0.30 -5.16 4.17
N ILE A 200 -1.50 -4.85 4.65
CA ILE A 200 -2.74 -5.51 4.21
C ILE A 200 -3.53 -4.56 3.32
N GLY A 201 -3.93 -5.06 2.17
CA GLY A 201 -4.70 -4.34 1.17
C GLY A 201 -4.05 -4.45 -0.22
N PRO A 202 -4.81 -4.35 -1.31
CA PRO A 202 -6.26 -4.50 -1.40
C PRO A 202 -6.77 -5.80 -0.78
N PHE A 203 -8.03 -5.85 -0.37
CA PHE A 203 -8.60 -7.06 0.22
C PHE A 203 -8.59 -8.21 -0.78
N LEU A 204 -8.07 -9.37 -0.36
CA LEU A 204 -8.22 -10.60 -1.13
C LEU A 204 -9.70 -11.00 -1.18
N ARG A 205 -10.07 -11.70 -2.24
CA ARG A 205 -11.41 -12.25 -2.42
C ARG A 205 -11.35 -13.62 -3.07
N SER A 206 -12.36 -14.44 -2.81
CA SER A 206 -12.57 -15.66 -3.59
C SER A 206 -12.85 -15.30 -5.05
N VAL A 207 -12.33 -16.09 -5.99
CA VAL A 207 -12.65 -15.93 -7.42
C VAL A 207 -14.10 -16.28 -7.73
N ASN A 208 -14.77 -17.01 -6.84
CA ASN A 208 -16.17 -17.42 -6.95
C ASN A 208 -17.12 -16.44 -6.23
N GLY A 209 -16.58 -15.56 -5.38
CA GLY A 209 -17.34 -14.55 -4.66
C GLY A 209 -17.72 -13.33 -5.53
N PRO A 210 -18.52 -12.40 -5.00
CA PRO A 210 -19.03 -12.38 -3.63
C PRO A 210 -20.16 -13.40 -3.40
N TYR A 211 -20.27 -13.90 -2.17
CA TYR A 211 -21.36 -14.78 -1.73
C TYR A 211 -22.46 -13.98 -1.06
N THR A 212 -23.72 -14.36 -1.28
CA THR A 212 -24.88 -13.76 -0.59
C THR A 212 -25.46 -14.78 0.37
N GLU A 213 -25.61 -14.40 1.63
CA GLU A 213 -26.22 -15.23 2.67
C GLU A 213 -27.23 -14.44 3.50
N THR A 214 -28.22 -15.14 4.04
CA THR A 214 -29.23 -14.52 4.91
C THR A 214 -28.74 -14.53 6.35
N ASN A 215 -28.63 -13.35 6.95
CA ASN A 215 -28.39 -13.26 8.39
C ASN A 215 -29.65 -13.71 9.15
N PRO A 216 -29.61 -14.79 9.94
CA PRO A 216 -30.78 -15.35 10.59
C PRO A 216 -31.35 -14.43 11.68
N VAL A 217 -30.57 -13.48 12.19
CA VAL A 217 -31.00 -12.54 13.24
C VAL A 217 -31.77 -11.37 12.63
N THR A 218 -31.30 -10.82 11.51
CA THR A 218 -31.89 -9.62 10.89
C THR A 218 -32.80 -9.92 9.71
N GLY A 219 -32.74 -11.13 9.15
CA GLY A 219 -33.42 -11.52 7.91
C GLY A 219 -32.85 -10.85 6.65
N SER A 220 -31.78 -10.08 6.78
CA SER A 220 -31.18 -9.34 5.66
C SER A 220 -30.28 -10.25 4.82
N ALA A 221 -30.33 -10.08 3.50
CA ALA A 221 -29.35 -10.66 2.60
C ALA A 221 -28.06 -9.83 2.67
N GLU A 222 -26.97 -10.47 3.05
CA GLU A 222 -25.66 -9.85 3.25
C GLU A 222 -24.66 -10.46 2.28
N GLN A 223 -23.68 -9.67 1.85
CA GLN A 223 -22.67 -10.11 0.89
C GLN A 223 -21.29 -10.24 1.53
N PHE A 224 -20.51 -11.21 1.07
CA PHE A 224 -19.18 -11.53 1.60
C PHE A 224 -18.16 -11.71 0.47
N VAL A 225 -16.93 -11.23 0.66
CA VAL A 225 -15.86 -11.35 -0.36
C VAL A 225 -15.31 -12.77 -0.52
N GLY A 226 -15.65 -13.66 0.41
CA GLY A 226 -15.30 -15.07 0.40
C GLY A 226 -16.15 -15.86 1.39
N ASP A 227 -15.87 -17.15 1.49
CA ASP A 227 -16.45 -18.04 2.50
C ASP A 227 -15.29 -18.66 3.29
N PRO A 228 -15.15 -18.38 4.61
CA PRO A 228 -14.04 -18.92 5.39
C PRO A 228 -14.13 -20.44 5.58
N ASN A 229 -15.28 -21.05 5.27
CA ASN A 229 -15.50 -22.49 5.39
C ASN A 229 -15.04 -23.27 4.15
N LEU A 230 -14.60 -22.57 3.09
CA LEU A 230 -14.14 -23.17 1.84
C LEU A 230 -12.68 -22.79 1.57
N GLN A 231 -11.91 -23.74 1.04
CA GLN A 231 -10.57 -23.50 0.52
C GLN A 231 -10.68 -23.27 -0.99
N GLU A 232 -10.68 -22.01 -1.42
CA GLU A 232 -10.95 -21.63 -2.80
C GLU A 232 -9.82 -20.80 -3.40
N ALA A 233 -9.73 -20.82 -4.74
CA ALA A 233 -8.85 -19.92 -5.44
C ALA A 233 -9.20 -18.46 -5.13
N PHE A 234 -8.16 -17.63 -4.98
CA PHE A 234 -8.33 -16.24 -4.57
C PHE A 234 -7.61 -15.28 -5.51
N THR A 235 -7.98 -14.01 -5.43
CA THR A 235 -7.37 -12.92 -6.19
C THR A 235 -7.37 -11.61 -5.39
N GLY A 236 -6.69 -10.58 -5.89
CA GLY A 236 -6.64 -9.24 -5.29
C GLY A 236 -5.28 -8.86 -4.72
N SER A 237 -4.26 -9.72 -4.84
CA SER A 237 -2.90 -9.39 -4.40
C SER A 237 -2.36 -8.14 -5.13
N PRO A 238 -1.80 -7.15 -4.41
CA PRO A 238 -1.17 -5.97 -5.00
C PRO A 238 0.13 -6.31 -5.75
N PHE A 239 0.72 -7.49 -5.52
CA PHE A 239 1.96 -7.92 -6.16
C PHE A 239 1.73 -8.99 -7.23
N ASN A 240 0.47 -9.21 -7.63
CA ASN A 240 0.06 -10.30 -8.51
C ASN A 240 0.49 -11.70 -7.99
N THR A 241 0.66 -11.84 -6.69
CA THR A 241 1.00 -13.10 -6.00
C THR A 241 -0.26 -13.72 -5.42
N ASN A 242 -1.16 -14.20 -6.29
CA ASN A 242 -2.40 -14.88 -5.88
C ASN A 242 -2.13 -16.35 -5.46
N TYR A 243 -1.19 -16.55 -4.55
CA TYR A 243 -0.75 -17.83 -4.02
C TYR A 243 0.08 -17.65 -2.73
N ILE A 244 0.28 -18.74 -2.00
CA ILE A 244 1.29 -18.86 -0.94
C ILE A 244 2.32 -19.90 -1.42
N ARG A 245 3.61 -19.61 -1.31
CA ARG A 245 4.70 -20.49 -1.72
C ARG A 245 5.81 -20.47 -0.67
N ILE A 246 6.33 -21.64 -0.33
CA ILE A 246 7.53 -21.79 0.49
C ILE A 246 8.62 -22.46 -0.34
N GLU A 247 9.77 -21.79 -0.41
CA GLU A 247 11.01 -22.29 -0.98
C GLU A 247 12.04 -22.48 0.13
N GLY A 248 12.92 -23.47 0.00
CA GLY A 248 13.91 -23.73 1.03
C GLY A 248 15.02 -24.72 0.63
N PRO A 249 15.81 -25.19 1.62
CA PRO A 249 16.91 -26.12 1.40
C PRO A 249 16.48 -27.41 0.68
N ASN A 250 17.45 -28.10 0.06
CA ASN A 250 17.25 -29.37 -0.63
C ASN A 250 16.23 -29.31 -1.79
N GLY A 251 16.00 -28.11 -2.36
CA GLY A 251 15.05 -27.92 -3.46
C GLY A 251 13.58 -27.96 -3.02
N LEU A 252 13.29 -27.65 -1.75
CA LEU A 252 11.92 -27.46 -1.30
C LEU A 252 11.26 -26.33 -2.10
N ASP A 253 10.12 -26.64 -2.70
CA ASP A 253 9.25 -25.70 -3.40
C ASP A 253 7.82 -26.23 -3.34
N LEU A 254 7.01 -25.63 -2.47
CA LEU A 254 5.60 -25.97 -2.31
C LEU A 254 4.75 -24.72 -2.48
N ARG A 255 3.59 -24.88 -3.11
CA ARG A 255 2.68 -23.77 -3.40
C ARG A 255 1.23 -24.19 -3.22
N THR A 256 0.43 -23.31 -2.63
CA THR A 256 -1.03 -23.36 -2.68
C THR A 256 -1.58 -22.11 -3.37
N THR A 257 -2.66 -22.27 -4.14
CA THR A 257 -3.42 -21.17 -4.74
C THR A 257 -4.80 -21.02 -4.11
N VAL A 258 -5.06 -21.75 -3.02
CA VAL A 258 -6.35 -21.73 -2.32
C VAL A 258 -6.18 -21.26 -0.89
N MET A 259 -7.19 -20.56 -0.38
CA MET A 259 -7.28 -20.08 1.00
C MET A 259 -8.75 -19.91 1.41
N GLY A 260 -9.05 -19.91 2.70
CA GLY A 260 -10.31 -19.46 3.25
C GLY A 260 -10.31 -17.94 3.44
N ILE A 261 -11.38 -17.26 3.03
CA ILE A 261 -11.48 -15.79 3.10
C ILE A 261 -12.78 -15.39 3.79
N SER A 262 -12.68 -14.52 4.80
CA SER A 262 -13.83 -13.85 5.42
C SER A 262 -13.76 -12.34 5.20
N GLY A 263 -14.93 -11.72 5.09
CA GLY A 263 -15.09 -10.27 5.02
C GLY A 263 -16.47 -9.91 4.51
N LYS A 264 -17.23 -9.15 5.30
CA LYS A 264 -18.59 -8.70 4.93
C LYS A 264 -18.50 -7.43 4.11
N LEU A 265 -19.06 -7.41 2.90
CA LEU A 265 -19.16 -6.21 2.09
C LEU A 265 -20.08 -5.19 2.76
N SER A 266 -19.56 -3.98 2.93
CA SER A 266 -20.30 -2.87 3.52
C SER A 266 -21.36 -2.33 2.57
N THR A 267 -22.47 -1.86 3.13
CA THR A 267 -23.48 -1.08 2.39
C THR A 267 -23.18 0.41 2.39
N VAL A 268 -22.13 0.87 3.08
CA VAL A 268 -21.72 2.27 3.10
C VAL A 268 -21.25 2.68 1.71
N VAL A 269 -21.89 3.71 1.15
CA VAL A 269 -21.50 4.30 -0.12
C VAL A 269 -20.21 5.10 0.07
N ARG A 270 -19.20 4.81 -0.74
CA ARG A 270 -17.88 5.46 -0.68
C ARG A 270 -17.49 6.01 -2.06
N PRO A 271 -16.78 7.15 -2.10
CA PRO A 271 -16.16 7.61 -3.33
C PRO A 271 -15.06 6.64 -3.78
N THR A 272 -14.78 6.65 -5.08
CA THR A 272 -13.69 5.90 -5.70
C THR A 272 -12.37 6.36 -5.08
N PRO A 273 -11.56 5.47 -4.49
CA PRO A 273 -10.28 5.88 -3.91
C PRO A 273 -9.34 6.35 -5.02
N MET A 274 -8.58 7.42 -4.77
CA MET A 274 -7.57 7.88 -5.69
C MET A 274 -6.43 8.54 -4.92
N ILE A 275 -5.19 8.19 -5.26
CA ILE A 275 -3.98 8.72 -4.65
C ILE A 275 -3.18 9.41 -5.76
N ALA A 276 -2.88 10.69 -5.55
CA ALA A 276 -2.00 11.43 -6.45
C ALA A 276 -0.55 10.99 -6.26
N GLU A 277 0.12 10.55 -7.33
CA GLU A 277 1.54 10.19 -7.26
C GLU A 277 2.41 11.30 -7.86
N ARG A 278 2.16 11.68 -9.12
CA ARG A 278 2.98 12.68 -9.81
C ARG A 278 2.18 13.48 -10.82
N SER A 279 2.38 14.79 -10.82
CA SER A 279 1.94 15.70 -11.88
C SER A 279 3.09 16.65 -12.21
N THR A 280 3.81 16.34 -13.29
CA THR A 280 4.98 17.09 -13.71
C THR A 280 4.84 17.58 -15.14
N TYR A 281 5.48 18.69 -15.49
CA TYR A 281 5.64 19.12 -16.88
C TYR A 281 7.10 19.15 -17.27
N SER A 282 7.38 19.16 -18.57
CA SER A 282 8.66 19.58 -19.14
C SER A 282 8.40 20.38 -20.40
N ARG A 283 9.29 21.30 -20.74
CA ARG A 283 9.19 22.05 -21.98
C ARG A 283 10.56 22.49 -22.48
N LYS A 284 10.79 22.33 -23.78
CA LYS A 284 12.01 22.75 -24.46
C LYS A 284 11.72 23.53 -25.73
N ALA A 285 12.72 24.26 -26.22
CA ALA A 285 12.62 24.96 -27.49
C ALA A 285 12.47 23.94 -28.63
N GLY A 286 11.38 24.06 -29.40
CA GLY A 286 11.21 23.36 -30.68
C GLY A 286 11.57 24.26 -31.86
N SER A 287 11.46 23.72 -33.07
CA SER A 287 11.78 24.44 -34.30
C SER A 287 10.85 25.61 -34.61
N SER A 288 9.56 25.49 -34.25
CA SER A 288 8.53 26.52 -34.51
C SER A 288 7.71 26.90 -33.26
N ALA A 289 7.62 26.02 -32.28
CA ALA A 289 6.93 26.22 -31.01
C ALA A 289 7.60 25.38 -29.92
N PRO A 290 7.39 25.70 -28.62
CA PRO A 290 7.81 24.83 -27.53
C PRO A 290 7.32 23.39 -27.71
N VAL A 291 8.21 22.43 -27.48
CA VAL A 291 7.83 21.03 -27.30
C VAL A 291 7.59 20.84 -25.81
N ALA A 292 6.34 20.61 -25.43
CA ALA A 292 5.92 20.45 -24.05
C ALA A 292 5.35 19.05 -23.80
N GLN A 293 5.43 18.64 -22.54
CA GLN A 293 4.94 17.37 -22.06
C GLN A 293 4.41 17.57 -20.64
N GLN A 294 3.30 16.93 -20.32
CA GLN A 294 2.74 16.81 -18.98
C GLN A 294 2.61 15.32 -18.69
N ASP A 295 3.17 14.86 -17.59
CA ASP A 295 3.12 13.47 -17.16
C ASP A 295 2.31 13.37 -15.87
N VAL A 296 1.34 12.46 -15.87
CA VAL A 296 0.40 12.26 -14.76
C VAL A 296 0.43 10.80 -14.33
N PHE A 297 0.68 10.60 -13.04
CA PHE A 297 0.65 9.31 -12.37
C PHE A 297 -0.31 9.39 -11.18
N VAL A 298 -1.23 8.43 -11.11
CA VAL A 298 -2.13 8.26 -9.97
C VAL A 298 -2.30 6.78 -9.67
N MET A 299 -2.58 6.46 -8.41
CA MET A 299 -3.17 5.17 -8.05
C MET A 299 -4.68 5.31 -7.95
N ALA A 300 -5.41 4.36 -8.52
CA ALA A 300 -6.85 4.23 -8.44
C ALA A 300 -7.22 2.75 -8.65
N PRO A 301 -8.46 2.31 -8.39
CA PRO A 301 -8.84 0.92 -8.64
C PRO A 301 -8.46 0.48 -10.07
N PRO A 302 -8.02 -0.78 -10.26
CA PRO A 302 -7.68 -1.31 -11.59
C PRO A 302 -8.96 -1.49 -12.44
N PRO A 303 -8.81 -1.83 -13.74
CA PRO A 303 -9.94 -2.20 -14.58
C PRO A 303 -10.89 -3.19 -13.90
N PRO A 304 -12.22 -2.98 -13.98
CA PRO A 304 -12.91 -2.17 -14.98
C PRO A 304 -13.10 -0.68 -14.61
N ALA A 305 -12.44 -0.17 -13.58
CA ALA A 305 -12.41 1.27 -13.33
C ALA A 305 -11.81 2.04 -14.52
N THR A 306 -12.12 3.32 -14.61
CA THR A 306 -11.55 4.25 -15.59
C THR A 306 -10.93 5.44 -14.89
N VAL A 307 -9.90 6.02 -15.52
CA VAL A 307 -9.27 7.26 -15.06
C VAL A 307 -9.05 8.19 -16.23
N THR A 308 -9.41 9.47 -16.06
CA THR A 308 -9.33 10.50 -17.10
C THR A 308 -8.61 11.75 -16.59
N LEU A 309 -7.86 12.40 -17.48
CA LEU A 309 -7.34 13.74 -17.31
C LEU A 309 -8.33 14.73 -17.94
N ASP A 310 -9.25 15.23 -17.12
CA ASP A 310 -10.38 16.07 -17.53
C ASP A 310 -9.96 17.49 -17.91
N SER A 311 -8.86 17.98 -17.33
CA SER A 311 -8.31 19.30 -17.67
C SER A 311 -7.64 19.34 -19.05
N ASN A 312 -7.52 18.21 -19.76
CA ASN A 312 -6.99 18.16 -21.12
C ASN A 312 -8.11 18.34 -22.15
N THR A 313 -7.82 18.95 -23.30
CA THR A 313 -8.79 19.11 -24.40
C THR A 313 -8.24 18.50 -25.69
N PRO A 314 -8.84 17.42 -26.23
CA PRO A 314 -9.95 16.64 -25.65
C PRO A 314 -9.54 15.90 -24.36
N VAL A 315 -10.52 15.46 -23.56
CA VAL A 315 -10.26 14.64 -22.36
C VAL A 315 -9.38 13.45 -22.74
N LEU A 316 -8.37 13.18 -21.92
CA LEU A 316 -7.40 12.12 -22.15
C LEU A 316 -7.63 10.96 -21.16
N ASN A 317 -7.79 9.74 -21.68
CA ASN A 317 -7.86 8.55 -20.83
C ASN A 317 -6.46 8.16 -20.35
N LEU A 318 -6.32 7.82 -19.08
CA LEU A 318 -5.10 7.19 -18.57
C LEU A 318 -5.08 5.71 -18.96
N THR A 319 -3.88 5.16 -19.08
CA THR A 319 -3.63 3.73 -19.30
C THR A 319 -3.15 3.11 -18.00
N GLU A 320 -3.71 1.94 -17.66
CA GLU A 320 -3.31 1.17 -16.49
C GLU A 320 -2.13 0.24 -16.82
N ALA A 321 -1.19 0.10 -15.89
CA ALA A 321 0.11 -0.53 -16.15
C ALA A 321 0.10 -2.06 -16.04
N ASP A 322 -0.49 -2.62 -14.99
CA ASP A 322 -0.17 -3.99 -14.53
C ASP A 322 -1.27 -4.65 -13.69
N THR A 323 -2.52 -4.21 -13.80
CA THR A 323 -3.70 -4.62 -13.03
C THR A 323 -3.64 -4.36 -11.53
N THR A 324 -2.66 -3.59 -11.06
CA THR A 324 -2.51 -3.23 -9.64
C THR A 324 -3.03 -1.83 -9.32
N GLY A 325 -3.48 -1.08 -10.33
CA GLY A 325 -4.11 0.23 -10.15
C GLY A 325 -3.15 1.41 -10.33
N HIS A 326 -1.99 1.21 -10.97
CA HIS A 326 -1.10 2.29 -11.39
C HIS A 326 -1.51 2.83 -12.76
N TRP A 327 -1.91 4.10 -12.80
CA TRP A 327 -2.43 4.76 -14.00
C TRP A 327 -1.49 5.86 -14.49
N TYR A 328 -1.28 5.93 -15.81
CA TYR A 328 -0.43 6.92 -16.45
C TYR A 328 -1.10 7.58 -17.65
N ALA A 329 -0.92 8.89 -17.80
CA ALA A 329 -1.17 9.61 -19.04
C ALA A 329 -0.07 10.62 -19.34
N GLN A 330 0.08 10.90 -20.63
CA GLN A 330 0.93 11.96 -21.15
C GLN A 330 0.13 12.91 -22.03
N SER A 331 0.24 14.20 -21.77
CA SER A 331 -0.30 15.27 -22.63
C SER A 331 0.82 16.07 -23.26
N SER A 332 0.68 16.41 -24.55
CA SER A 332 1.59 17.33 -25.27
C SER A 332 1.21 18.80 -25.10
N THR A 333 0.24 19.11 -24.24
CA THR A 333 -0.23 20.47 -24.00
C THR A 333 0.87 21.32 -23.35
N ASN A 334 1.19 22.46 -23.97
CA ASN A 334 2.09 23.45 -23.38
C ASN A 334 1.35 24.28 -22.32
N PRO A 335 1.66 24.16 -21.02
CA PRO A 335 0.91 24.82 -19.97
C PRO A 335 1.28 26.30 -19.83
N THR A 336 0.29 27.12 -19.48
CA THR A 336 0.51 28.41 -18.81
C THR A 336 0.62 28.17 -17.30
N LEU A 337 1.71 28.60 -16.68
CA LEU A 337 2.01 28.30 -15.28
C LEU A 337 1.78 29.54 -14.38
N PRO A 338 1.35 29.36 -13.11
CA PRO A 338 1.06 28.07 -12.47
C PRO A 338 -0.26 27.46 -12.96
N SER A 339 -0.35 26.13 -12.96
CA SER A 339 -1.57 25.41 -13.31
C SER A 339 -1.78 24.18 -12.44
N SER A 340 -2.97 23.60 -12.54
CA SER A 340 -3.29 22.33 -11.91
C SER A 340 -4.05 21.46 -12.91
N LEU A 341 -3.80 20.16 -12.85
CA LEU A 341 -4.50 19.15 -13.62
C LEU A 341 -5.69 18.63 -12.82
N VAL A 342 -6.78 18.31 -13.51
CA VAL A 342 -7.95 17.66 -12.91
C VAL A 342 -8.01 16.24 -13.43
N VAL A 343 -7.86 15.28 -12.53
CA VAL A 343 -7.91 13.85 -12.82
C VAL A 343 -9.16 13.28 -12.16
N THR A 344 -9.93 12.46 -12.87
CA THR A 344 -11.11 11.79 -12.32
C THR A 344 -10.98 10.28 -12.44
N ALA A 345 -11.22 9.57 -11.34
CA ALA A 345 -11.33 8.11 -11.31
C ALA A 345 -12.79 7.69 -11.06
N ASP A 346 -13.23 6.64 -11.75
CA ASP A 346 -14.57 6.08 -11.64
C ASP A 346 -14.53 4.55 -11.61
N ASN A 347 -15.03 3.97 -10.51
CA ASN A 347 -15.07 2.53 -10.29
C ASN A 347 -16.50 1.95 -10.26
N HIS A 348 -17.51 2.68 -10.78
CA HIS A 348 -18.91 2.24 -10.70
C HIS A 348 -19.18 0.92 -11.43
N LEU A 349 -18.38 0.57 -12.46
CA LEU A 349 -18.52 -0.70 -13.17
C LEU A 349 -18.15 -1.91 -12.32
N ALA A 350 -17.21 -1.79 -11.39
CA ALA A 350 -16.87 -2.86 -10.45
C ALA A 350 -17.74 -2.81 -9.19
N ILE A 351 -18.06 -1.61 -8.72
CA ILE A 351 -18.82 -1.35 -7.49
C ILE A 351 -19.93 -0.35 -7.83
N PRO A 352 -21.16 -0.79 -8.15
CA PRO A 352 -22.23 0.08 -8.65
C PRO A 352 -22.58 1.29 -7.77
N SER A 353 -22.33 1.20 -6.46
CA SER A 353 -22.56 2.29 -5.51
C SER A 353 -21.39 3.29 -5.44
N SER A 354 -20.21 2.96 -5.97
CA SER A 354 -19.03 3.82 -5.92
C SER A 354 -19.26 5.08 -6.75
N THR A 355 -19.02 6.25 -6.17
CA THR A 355 -19.12 7.53 -6.90
C THR A 355 -17.76 7.93 -7.48
N PRO A 356 -17.70 8.62 -8.64
CA PRO A 356 -16.45 9.14 -9.18
C PRO A 356 -15.78 10.13 -8.22
N THR A 357 -14.45 10.20 -8.28
CA THR A 357 -13.62 11.12 -7.49
C THR A 357 -12.74 11.94 -8.42
N SER A 358 -12.79 13.26 -8.27
CA SER A 358 -11.89 14.18 -8.98
C SER A 358 -10.84 14.75 -8.02
N LEU A 359 -9.56 14.71 -8.41
CA LEU A 359 -8.47 15.37 -7.71
C LEU A 359 -7.91 16.50 -8.54
N SER A 360 -7.61 17.62 -7.87
CA SER A 360 -6.81 18.70 -8.43
C SER A 360 -5.35 18.50 -8.03
N MET A 361 -4.48 18.30 -9.02
CA MET A 361 -3.06 18.05 -8.84
C MET A 361 -2.27 19.25 -9.35
N PRO A 362 -1.48 19.95 -8.51
CA PRO A 362 -0.60 21.02 -8.99
C PRO A 362 0.37 20.50 -10.05
N LEU A 363 0.46 21.18 -11.18
CA LEU A 363 1.41 20.83 -12.23
C LEU A 363 2.77 21.45 -11.88
N THR A 364 3.74 20.60 -11.56
CA THR A 364 5.03 21.03 -10.98
C THR A 364 6.21 20.77 -11.91
N ASP A 365 7.30 21.52 -11.70
CA ASP A 365 8.55 21.31 -12.43
C ASP A 365 9.25 20.03 -11.96
N LEU A 366 9.89 19.30 -12.88
CA LEU A 366 10.79 18.22 -12.52
C LEU A 366 12.20 18.78 -12.28
N VAL A 367 12.58 18.88 -11.01
CA VAL A 367 13.92 19.31 -10.57
C VAL A 367 14.81 18.07 -10.39
N VAL A 368 16.08 18.17 -10.79
CA VAL A 368 17.09 17.13 -10.57
C VAL A 368 18.38 17.76 -10.08
N ILE A 369 18.90 17.31 -8.94
CA ILE A 369 20.22 17.68 -8.41
C ILE A 369 21.24 16.73 -9.02
N SER A 370 22.16 17.27 -9.83
CA SER A 370 23.26 16.49 -10.42
C SER A 370 24.52 16.51 -9.55
N ARG A 371 24.61 17.46 -8.61
CA ARG A 371 25.75 17.61 -7.71
C ARG A 371 25.36 18.30 -6.40
N ALA A 372 25.76 17.70 -5.28
CA ALA A 372 25.69 18.29 -3.95
C ALA A 372 26.97 17.95 -3.18
N GLU A 373 27.92 18.89 -3.13
CA GLU A 373 29.24 18.65 -2.55
C GLU A 373 29.64 19.76 -1.59
N TYR A 374 30.33 19.39 -0.50
CA TYR A 374 30.96 20.35 0.42
C TYR A 374 32.47 20.11 0.49
N SER A 375 33.27 21.14 0.24
CA SER A 375 34.73 21.08 0.34
C SER A 375 35.21 21.49 1.73
N LEU A 376 35.94 20.59 2.40
CA LEU A 376 36.57 20.87 3.69
C LEU A 376 37.69 21.91 3.58
N ASN A 377 38.42 21.92 2.47
CA ASN A 377 39.51 22.88 2.24
C ASN A 377 39.03 24.33 2.13
N SER A 378 37.86 24.56 1.53
CA SER A 378 37.34 25.90 1.25
C SER A 378 36.14 26.31 2.11
N GLY A 379 35.52 25.36 2.81
CA GLY A 379 34.27 25.58 3.54
C GLY A 379 33.07 25.92 2.65
N GLN A 380 33.14 25.62 1.35
CA GLN A 380 32.09 25.92 0.39
C GLN A 380 31.24 24.70 0.06
N ILE A 381 29.93 24.93 -0.07
CA ILE A 381 29.00 24.00 -0.70
C ILE A 381 28.81 24.38 -2.17
N THR A 382 28.85 23.38 -3.04
CA THR A 382 28.50 23.48 -4.46
C THR A 382 27.26 22.64 -4.72
N VAL A 383 26.21 23.26 -5.25
CA VAL A 383 24.97 22.58 -5.67
C VAL A 383 24.71 22.89 -7.14
N VAL A 384 24.54 21.85 -7.95
CA VAL A 384 24.12 21.94 -9.35
C VAL A 384 22.79 21.21 -9.50
N ALA A 385 21.81 21.87 -10.10
CA ALA A 385 20.50 21.28 -10.35
C ALA A 385 19.91 21.80 -11.66
N SER A 386 19.06 20.99 -12.28
CA SER A 386 18.34 21.30 -13.50
C SER A 386 16.83 21.36 -13.27
N THR A 387 16.17 22.26 -13.99
CA THR A 387 14.70 22.32 -14.19
C THR A 387 14.34 21.65 -15.51
N SER A 388 13.15 21.06 -15.58
CA SER A 388 12.58 20.50 -16.81
C SER A 388 11.95 21.54 -17.73
N ASP A 389 11.82 22.77 -17.26
CA ASP A 389 11.47 23.95 -18.04
C ASP A 389 12.71 24.62 -18.63
N GLU A 390 13.04 24.30 -19.88
CA GLU A 390 14.13 24.94 -20.62
C GLU A 390 13.68 26.21 -21.36
N THR A 391 12.36 26.43 -21.50
CA THR A 391 11.82 27.56 -22.28
C THR A 391 11.69 28.84 -21.46
N SER A 392 11.41 28.72 -20.16
CA SER A 392 11.40 29.85 -19.22
C SER A 392 11.89 29.36 -17.85
N PRO A 393 13.21 29.08 -17.72
CA PRO A 393 13.76 28.41 -16.54
C PRO A 393 13.41 29.11 -15.21
N PRO A 394 12.63 28.47 -14.31
CA PRO A 394 12.21 29.04 -13.04
C PRO A 394 13.37 29.33 -12.09
N VAL A 395 13.11 30.13 -11.06
CA VAL A 395 14.09 30.32 -9.98
C VAL A 395 14.22 29.01 -9.21
N LEU A 396 15.45 28.53 -9.02
CA LEU A 396 15.75 27.37 -8.18
C LEU A 396 16.40 27.84 -6.89
N THR A 397 15.93 27.34 -5.75
CA THR A 397 16.41 27.72 -4.40
C THR A 397 16.86 26.50 -3.61
N VAL A 398 18.02 26.61 -2.94
CA VAL A 398 18.58 25.58 -2.07
C VAL A 398 18.22 25.86 -0.62
N THR A 399 17.77 24.82 0.06
CA THR A 399 17.66 24.72 1.52
C THR A 399 18.44 23.51 2.02
N SER A 400 18.81 23.50 3.29
CA SER A 400 19.26 22.27 3.96
C SER A 400 18.11 21.28 4.12
N GLY A 401 18.42 20.02 4.45
CA GLY A 401 17.39 19.00 4.76
C GLY A 401 16.45 19.37 5.91
N THR A 402 16.81 20.34 6.77
CA THR A 402 15.96 20.86 7.84
C THR A 402 15.21 22.15 7.46
N GLY A 403 15.31 22.59 6.20
CA GLY A 403 14.61 23.76 5.67
C GLY A 403 15.34 25.10 5.86
N VAL A 404 16.56 25.14 6.42
CA VAL A 404 17.35 26.38 6.53
C VAL A 404 17.77 26.83 5.13
N ALA A 405 17.48 28.08 4.77
CA ALA A 405 17.85 28.65 3.47
C ALA A 405 19.37 28.72 3.27
N ILE A 406 19.84 28.30 2.10
CA ILE A 406 21.26 28.36 1.70
C ILE A 406 21.45 29.43 0.62
N GLY A 407 20.61 29.46 -0.42
CA GLY A 407 20.67 30.47 -1.46
C GLY A 407 19.92 30.10 -2.73
N ALA A 408 19.83 31.04 -3.69
CA ALA A 408 19.29 30.76 -5.02
C ALA A 408 20.40 30.29 -5.97
N LEU A 409 20.11 29.32 -6.82
CA LEU A 409 21.04 28.91 -7.88
C LEU A 409 21.04 29.97 -8.98
N SER A 410 22.23 30.23 -9.51
CA SER A 410 22.46 31.18 -10.60
C SER A 410 22.61 30.47 -11.95
N GLY A 411 22.20 31.13 -13.02
CA GLY A 411 22.23 30.57 -14.38
C GLY A 411 20.99 30.97 -15.19
N ASN A 412 21.19 31.20 -16.48
CA ASN A 412 20.11 31.58 -17.41
C ASN A 412 19.48 30.38 -18.12
N GLY A 413 20.12 29.21 -18.06
CA GLY A 413 19.64 27.97 -18.66
C GLY A 413 18.84 27.12 -17.69
N ALA A 414 18.51 25.91 -18.14
CA ALA A 414 17.82 24.91 -17.35
C ALA A 414 18.69 24.37 -16.21
N GLU A 415 19.99 24.18 -16.44
CA GLU A 415 20.96 23.87 -15.39
C GLU A 415 21.42 25.16 -14.70
N LYS A 416 21.44 25.14 -13.36
CA LYS A 416 21.84 26.26 -12.51
C LYS A 416 22.82 25.78 -11.45
N THR A 417 23.61 26.70 -10.93
CA THR A 417 24.65 26.39 -9.93
C THR A 417 24.65 27.41 -8.79
N LEU A 418 24.89 26.91 -7.58
CA LEU A 418 25.22 27.69 -6.40
C LEU A 418 26.58 27.23 -5.86
N SER A 419 27.49 28.17 -5.59
CA SER A 419 28.69 27.94 -4.78
C SER A 419 28.70 28.99 -3.68
N THR A 420 28.64 28.58 -2.42
CA THR A 420 28.61 29.52 -1.28
C THR A 420 29.28 28.92 -0.05
N GLY A 421 29.82 29.79 0.81
CA GLY A 421 30.40 29.38 2.08
C GLY A 421 29.33 28.92 3.08
N ILE A 422 29.56 27.79 3.74
CA ILE A 422 28.75 27.33 4.88
C ILE A 422 29.66 27.05 6.08
N SER A 423 29.25 27.57 7.25
CA SER A 423 29.95 27.46 8.52
C SER A 423 28.95 27.25 9.67
N PRO A 424 29.30 26.52 10.75
CA PRO A 424 30.58 25.83 11.00
C PRO A 424 30.66 24.41 10.43
N ILE A 425 29.53 23.80 10.06
CA ILE A 425 29.45 22.43 9.56
C ILE A 425 28.56 22.36 8.32
N PRO A 426 28.84 21.47 7.37
CA PRO A 426 27.96 21.23 6.23
C PRO A 426 26.61 20.62 6.66
N PRO A 427 25.51 20.89 5.93
CA PRO A 427 24.28 20.13 6.10
C PRO A 427 24.47 18.70 5.58
N ALA A 428 23.78 17.73 6.18
CA ALA A 428 23.78 16.35 5.69
C ALA A 428 23.10 16.21 4.32
N LYS A 429 22.02 16.98 4.10
CA LYS A 429 21.23 16.99 2.86
C LYS A 429 21.02 18.40 2.36
N VAL A 430 20.85 18.54 1.06
CA VAL A 430 20.30 19.74 0.42
C VAL A 430 19.03 19.40 -0.33
N ARG A 431 18.08 20.34 -0.32
CA ARG A 431 16.86 20.29 -1.10
C ARG A 431 16.80 21.49 -2.04
N VAL A 432 16.61 21.23 -3.33
CA VAL A 432 16.40 22.26 -4.35
C VAL A 432 14.91 22.36 -4.67
N THR A 433 14.37 23.57 -4.67
CA THR A 433 12.96 23.85 -4.98
C THR A 433 12.82 24.84 -6.12
N SER A 434 11.95 24.52 -7.08
CA SER A 434 11.61 25.40 -8.20
C SER A 434 10.47 26.36 -7.85
N SER A 435 10.52 27.58 -8.38
CA SER A 435 9.45 28.58 -8.21
C SER A 435 8.12 28.18 -8.86
N ASN A 436 8.14 27.20 -9.77
CA ASN A 436 6.94 26.60 -10.37
C ASN A 436 6.51 25.31 -9.63
N GLY A 437 6.98 25.11 -8.40
CA GLY A 437 6.78 23.88 -7.62
C GLY A 437 7.69 22.75 -8.09
N GLY A 438 7.74 21.66 -7.32
CA GLY A 438 8.64 20.54 -7.59
C GLY A 438 10.00 20.71 -6.93
N THR A 439 10.53 19.60 -6.41
CA THR A 439 11.76 19.60 -5.60
C THR A 439 12.53 18.32 -5.76
N ASP A 440 13.83 18.39 -5.50
CA ASP A 440 14.70 17.24 -5.36
C ASP A 440 15.57 17.36 -4.09
N THR A 441 15.99 16.25 -3.51
CA THR A 441 16.77 16.20 -2.27
C THR A 441 17.88 15.17 -2.37
N GLU A 442 19.11 15.61 -2.10
CA GLU A 442 20.30 14.77 -2.16
C GLU A 442 21.13 14.87 -0.88
N GLU A 443 21.84 13.77 -0.57
CA GLU A 443 22.89 13.79 0.46
C GLU A 443 24.07 14.65 -0.02
N VAL A 444 24.69 15.38 0.91
CA VAL A 444 25.87 16.19 0.61
C VAL A 444 27.11 15.33 0.70
N VAL A 445 27.82 15.21 -0.41
CA VAL A 445 29.10 14.50 -0.47
C VAL A 445 30.20 15.41 0.08
N ILE A 446 30.94 14.91 1.07
CA ILE A 446 32.09 15.62 1.62
C ILE A 446 33.31 15.34 0.77
N VAL A 447 33.91 16.40 0.23
CA VAL A 447 35.13 16.34 -0.57
C VAL A 447 36.25 17.10 0.14
N GLN A 448 37.50 16.75 -0.14
CA GLN A 448 38.66 17.42 0.47
C GLN A 448 38.92 18.76 -0.21
#